data_AF-A0A9P5B200-F1
#
_entry.id   AF-A0A9P5B200-F1
#
_cell.length_a   1.000
_cell.length_b   1.000
_cell.length_c   1.000
_cell.angle_alpha   90.00
_cell.angle_beta   90.00
_cell.angle_gamma   90.00
#
_symmetry.space_group_name_H-M   'P 1'
#
loop_
_entity.id
_entity.type
_entity.pdbx_description
1 polymer ?
#
loop_
_entity_poly.entity_id
_entity_poly.type
_entity_poly.pdbx_seq_one_letter_code
_entity_poly.pdbx_strand_id
1 'polypeptide(L)'
;MSASKKLVVCGGTGFLGSRICKYAVARGWDVTSISRSGDPRWDTISASATPPSWAHKVSWERGDILRPATYAPLLNGADFVVHSMGILLEADYKGAISGKESPIAGLQKAFAPVRDRGVDPLAKGQGEDIKPPNPKDQFTYEIMNRDSAVTLAKHAIAAKVNAFCYISAAAGAPVLPQRYISTKREAEITIASKFPELRGLFIRPSFMFDSSRPVTMPLAAMVGLGTAFNGLTGNYFKTFIGAAGVKPLKVETVAEAVVEALGDETIKGAIDVPEIEELASKAWRKTML
;
A
#
# COMPACT_ATOMS: atom_id res chain seq x y z
N MET A 1 31.64 -9.16 7.73
CA MET A 1 30.53 -8.82 6.81
C MET A 1 29.30 -8.58 7.68
N SER A 2 28.65 -7.42 7.58
CA SER A 2 27.35 -7.22 8.25
C SER A 2 26.37 -8.27 7.73
N ALA A 3 25.56 -8.86 8.61
CA ALA A 3 24.48 -9.74 8.19
C ALA A 3 23.54 -8.99 7.22
N SER A 4 23.01 -9.72 6.22
CA SER A 4 22.01 -9.17 5.30
C SER A 4 20.76 -8.78 6.08
N LYS A 5 20.16 -7.63 5.71
CA LYS A 5 18.91 -7.14 6.30
C LYS A 5 17.75 -8.04 5.89
N LYS A 6 16.82 -8.26 6.81
CA LYS A 6 15.61 -9.08 6.58
C LYS A 6 14.37 -8.20 6.43
N LEU A 7 13.68 -8.33 5.30
CA LEU A 7 12.45 -7.61 4.98
C LEU A 7 11.28 -8.57 4.83
N VAL A 8 10.18 -8.27 5.53
CA VAL A 8 8.89 -8.95 5.34
C VAL A 8 7.90 -8.00 4.65
N VAL A 9 7.32 -8.42 3.53
CA VAL A 9 6.34 -7.63 2.76
C VAL A 9 4.97 -8.30 2.79
N CYS A 10 4.04 -7.75 3.58
CA CYS A 10 2.64 -8.17 3.55
C CYS A 10 1.93 -7.51 2.37
N GLY A 11 1.45 -8.33 1.42
CA GLY A 11 0.97 -7.87 0.11
C GLY A 11 2.04 -7.89 -0.99
N GLY A 12 3.13 -8.66 -0.82
CA GLY A 12 4.25 -8.72 -1.77
C GLY A 12 3.91 -9.29 -3.16
N THR A 13 2.75 -9.95 -3.33
CA THR A 13 2.25 -10.37 -4.65
C THR A 13 1.43 -9.30 -5.37
N GLY A 14 1.24 -8.13 -4.76
CA GLY A 14 0.49 -7.01 -5.31
C GLY A 14 1.28 -6.15 -6.29
N PHE A 15 0.62 -5.11 -6.81
CA PHE A 15 1.18 -4.19 -7.78
C PHE A 15 2.45 -3.49 -7.28
N LEU A 16 2.39 -2.82 -6.12
CA LEU A 16 3.54 -2.18 -5.51
C LEU A 16 4.41 -3.18 -4.73
N GLY A 17 3.80 -4.06 -3.94
CA GLY A 17 4.52 -5.03 -3.09
C GLY A 17 5.53 -5.87 -3.86
N SER A 18 5.21 -6.32 -5.07
CA SER A 18 6.15 -7.10 -5.90
C SER A 18 7.38 -6.31 -6.32
N ARG A 19 7.24 -5.01 -6.58
CA ARG A 19 8.38 -4.13 -6.89
C ARG A 19 9.20 -3.85 -5.64
N ILE A 20 8.57 -3.71 -4.47
CA ILE A 20 9.31 -3.59 -3.20
C ILE A 20 10.19 -4.82 -2.98
N CYS A 21 9.65 -6.03 -3.19
CA CYS A 21 10.43 -7.27 -3.12
C CYS A 21 11.61 -7.26 -4.12
N LYS A 22 11.35 -6.89 -5.38
CA LYS A 22 12.38 -6.78 -6.43
C LYS A 22 13.54 -5.87 -6.01
N TYR A 23 13.24 -4.66 -5.55
CA TYR A 23 14.28 -3.70 -5.16
C TYR A 23 15.00 -4.08 -3.86
N ALA A 24 14.32 -4.71 -2.91
CA ALA A 24 14.96 -5.22 -1.70
C ALA A 24 15.94 -6.37 -2.01
N VAL A 25 15.55 -7.30 -2.88
CA VAL A 25 16.45 -8.35 -3.40
C VAL A 25 17.65 -7.74 -4.13
N ALA A 26 17.43 -6.73 -4.97
CA ALA A 26 18.51 -6.03 -5.67
C ALA A 26 19.49 -5.34 -4.70
N ARG A 27 19.02 -4.90 -3.54
CA ARG A 27 19.83 -4.35 -2.44
C ARG A 27 20.56 -5.42 -1.62
N GLY A 28 20.38 -6.70 -1.94
CA GLY A 28 20.99 -7.82 -1.24
C GLY A 28 20.32 -8.17 0.08
N TRP A 29 19.07 -7.76 0.29
CA TRP A 29 18.28 -8.10 1.47
C TRP A 29 17.66 -9.50 1.32
N ASP A 30 17.46 -10.16 2.45
CA ASP A 30 16.66 -11.39 2.55
C ASP A 30 15.18 -11.01 2.64
N VAL A 31 14.37 -11.52 1.70
CA VAL A 31 12.99 -11.03 1.48
C VAL A 31 11.98 -12.16 1.62
N THR A 32 11.03 -11.97 2.53
CA THR A 32 9.84 -12.81 2.67
C THR A 32 8.61 -12.01 2.25
N SER A 33 7.86 -12.51 1.28
CA SER A 33 6.56 -11.95 0.88
C SER A 33 5.44 -12.77 1.47
N ILE A 34 4.45 -12.12 2.08
CA ILE A 34 3.26 -12.78 2.62
C ILE A 34 2.04 -12.38 1.78
N SER A 35 1.30 -13.38 1.31
CA SER A 35 0.03 -13.15 0.62
C SER A 35 -0.94 -14.33 0.78
N ARG A 36 -2.24 -14.11 0.53
CA ARG A 36 -3.25 -15.18 0.65
C ARG A 36 -3.02 -16.35 -0.31
N SER A 37 -2.40 -16.09 -1.45
CA SER A 37 -2.09 -17.09 -2.47
C SER A 37 -0.72 -17.74 -2.29
N GLY A 38 0.17 -17.17 -1.46
CA GLY A 38 1.59 -17.52 -1.47
C GLY A 38 2.25 -16.91 -2.71
N ASP A 39 2.55 -17.74 -3.71
CA ASP A 39 3.17 -17.32 -4.96
C ASP A 39 2.34 -16.27 -5.73
N PRO A 40 3.03 -15.32 -6.41
CA PRO A 40 2.39 -14.35 -7.28
C PRO A 40 1.93 -14.99 -8.60
N ARG A 41 0.78 -14.54 -9.09
CA ARG A 41 0.31 -14.81 -10.45
C ARG A 41 0.96 -13.83 -11.42
N TRP A 42 2.09 -14.22 -12.01
CA TRP A 42 2.95 -13.33 -12.81
C TRP A 42 2.24 -12.69 -14.01
N ASP A 43 1.28 -13.39 -14.60
CA ASP A 43 0.39 -12.89 -15.66
C ASP A 43 -0.43 -11.66 -15.24
N THR A 44 -0.67 -11.47 -13.94
CA THR A 44 -1.49 -10.37 -13.41
C THR A 44 -0.68 -9.15 -12.94
N ILE A 45 0.65 -9.30 -12.82
CA ILE A 45 1.54 -8.28 -12.26
C ILE A 45 2.74 -7.96 -13.15
N SER A 46 2.97 -8.72 -14.20
CA SER A 46 4.08 -8.53 -15.12
C SER A 46 3.62 -8.75 -16.57
N ALA A 47 4.43 -8.31 -17.53
CA ALA A 47 4.15 -8.53 -18.95
C ALA A 47 4.34 -10.01 -19.38
N SER A 48 4.89 -10.86 -18.52
CA SER A 48 5.16 -12.28 -18.77
C SER A 48 4.53 -13.16 -17.69
N ALA A 49 4.06 -14.34 -18.07
CA ALA A 49 3.63 -15.37 -17.13
C ALA A 49 4.82 -16.08 -16.46
N THR A 50 6.03 -15.94 -17.01
CA THR A 50 7.25 -16.55 -16.45
C THR A 50 7.78 -15.71 -15.29
N PRO A 51 8.10 -16.31 -14.13
CA PRO A 51 8.73 -15.61 -13.02
C PRO A 51 10.05 -14.95 -13.46
N PRO A 52 10.28 -13.67 -13.10
CA PRO A 52 11.57 -13.04 -13.32
C PRO A 52 12.64 -13.62 -12.39
N SER A 53 13.90 -13.59 -12.80
CA SER A 53 15.00 -14.25 -12.06
C SER A 53 15.14 -13.82 -10.60
N TRP A 54 14.89 -12.55 -10.28
CA TRP A 54 14.93 -12.04 -8.91
C TRP A 54 13.87 -12.66 -8.01
N ALA A 55 12.75 -13.15 -8.56
CA ALA A 55 11.65 -13.72 -7.78
C ALA A 55 12.04 -15.03 -7.10
N HIS A 56 13.02 -15.75 -7.62
CA HIS A 56 13.56 -16.97 -7.00
C HIS A 56 14.37 -16.68 -5.73
N LYS A 57 14.69 -15.41 -5.46
CA LYS A 57 15.38 -14.97 -4.24
C LYS A 57 14.41 -14.45 -3.17
N VAL A 58 13.10 -14.58 -3.41
CA VAL A 58 12.05 -14.19 -2.46
C VAL A 58 11.38 -15.45 -1.93
N SER A 59 11.23 -15.55 -0.61
CA SER A 59 10.38 -16.57 0.01
C SER A 59 8.92 -16.14 -0.07
N TRP A 60 8.09 -16.87 -0.82
CA TRP A 60 6.68 -16.56 -1.02
C TRP A 60 5.80 -17.35 -0.06
N GLU A 61 5.42 -16.74 1.04
CA GLU A 61 4.67 -17.38 2.12
C GLU A 61 3.17 -17.14 2.00
N ARG A 62 2.41 -18.20 2.28
CA ARG A 62 0.95 -18.12 2.33
C ARG A 62 0.49 -17.65 3.70
N GLY A 63 -0.21 -16.52 3.75
CA GLY A 63 -0.76 -15.96 4.99
C GLY A 63 -2.00 -15.09 4.76
N ASP A 64 -2.84 -14.99 5.78
CA ASP A 64 -4.02 -14.14 5.81
C ASP A 64 -3.78 -13.02 6.81
N ILE A 65 -3.74 -11.76 6.34
CA ILE A 65 -3.46 -10.61 7.20
C ILE A 65 -4.51 -10.43 8.32
N LEU A 66 -5.71 -10.97 8.11
CA LEU A 66 -6.76 -10.94 9.13
C LEU A 66 -6.62 -12.06 10.17
N ARG A 67 -5.60 -12.92 10.05
CA ARG A 67 -5.31 -14.05 10.93
C ARG A 67 -3.84 -14.06 11.35
N PRO A 68 -3.48 -13.34 12.42
CA PRO A 68 -2.10 -13.18 12.85
C PRO A 68 -1.33 -14.48 13.08
N ALA A 69 -2.00 -15.55 13.52
CA ALA A 69 -1.38 -16.87 13.65
C ALA A 69 -0.73 -17.38 12.35
N THR A 70 -1.16 -16.90 11.18
CA THR A 70 -0.63 -17.31 9.88
C THR A 70 0.61 -16.54 9.42
N TYR A 71 0.95 -15.42 10.06
CA TYR A 71 2.06 -14.57 9.62
C TYR A 71 2.96 -14.03 10.72
N ALA A 72 2.47 -13.90 11.96
CA ALA A 72 3.25 -13.36 13.07
C ALA A 72 4.57 -14.12 13.31
N PRO A 73 4.62 -15.47 13.20
CA PRO A 73 5.89 -16.19 13.32
C PRO A 73 6.93 -15.83 12.24
N LEU A 74 6.48 -15.38 11.06
CA LEU A 74 7.35 -14.99 9.95
C LEU A 74 8.01 -13.62 10.17
N LEU A 75 7.57 -12.86 11.18
CA LEU A 75 8.16 -11.56 11.53
C LEU A 75 9.42 -11.72 12.40
N ASN A 76 9.66 -12.90 12.95
CA ASN A 76 10.77 -13.14 13.88
C ASN A 76 12.12 -12.91 13.19
N GLY A 77 12.90 -11.99 13.76
CA GLY A 77 14.22 -11.63 13.24
C GLY A 77 14.18 -10.75 11.99
N ALA A 78 13.02 -10.25 11.58
CA ALA A 78 12.92 -9.25 10.52
C ALA A 78 13.47 -7.90 11.01
N ASP A 79 14.31 -7.25 10.20
CA ASP A 79 14.69 -5.86 10.45
C ASP A 79 13.54 -4.92 10.09
N PHE A 80 12.82 -5.24 9.01
CA PHE A 80 11.82 -4.37 8.41
C PHE A 80 10.54 -5.11 8.07
N VAL A 81 9.40 -4.45 8.26
CA VAL A 81 8.09 -4.94 7.84
C VAL A 81 7.38 -3.90 6.99
N VAL A 82 6.81 -4.31 5.86
CA VAL A 82 6.01 -3.46 4.98
C VAL A 82 4.57 -3.96 4.93
N HIS A 83 3.61 -3.07 5.14
CA HIS A 83 2.21 -3.25 4.81
C HIS A 83 1.90 -2.57 3.47
N SER A 84 1.78 -3.37 2.41
CA SER A 84 1.48 -2.90 1.04
C SER A 84 0.06 -3.27 0.59
N MET A 85 -0.84 -3.53 1.54
CA MET A 85 -2.20 -3.93 1.24
C MET A 85 -3.15 -2.74 1.30
N GLY A 86 -4.20 -2.83 0.49
CA GLY A 86 -5.29 -1.88 0.49
C GLY A 86 -6.27 -2.20 -0.61
N ILE A 87 -7.49 -1.71 -0.45
CA ILE A 87 -8.51 -1.76 -1.48
C ILE A 87 -8.80 -0.33 -1.93
N LEU A 88 -8.88 -0.11 -3.25
CA LEU A 88 -9.26 1.19 -3.79
C LEU A 88 -10.78 1.39 -3.80
N LEU A 89 -11.54 0.33 -4.07
CA LEU A 89 -13.00 0.34 -4.12
C LEU A 89 -13.57 -0.85 -3.33
N GLU A 90 -14.45 -0.57 -2.37
CA GLU A 90 -15.24 -1.59 -1.65
C GLU A 90 -16.17 -2.33 -2.63
N ALA A 91 -16.60 -3.55 -2.26
CA ALA A 91 -17.51 -4.35 -3.09
C ALA A 91 -18.82 -3.61 -3.42
N ASP A 92 -19.29 -2.78 -2.48
CA ASP A 92 -20.51 -1.97 -2.62
C ASP A 92 -20.42 -0.95 -3.78
N TYR A 93 -19.23 -0.40 -4.05
CA TYR A 93 -19.03 0.55 -5.17
C TYR A 93 -18.86 -0.16 -6.52
N LYS A 94 -18.34 -1.39 -6.53
CA LYS A 94 -18.17 -2.16 -7.78
C LYS A 94 -19.51 -2.55 -8.40
N GLY A 95 -20.55 -2.80 -7.59
CA GLY A 95 -21.90 -3.06 -8.07
C GLY A 95 -22.48 -1.87 -8.85
N ALA A 96 -22.33 -0.66 -8.30
CA ALA A 96 -22.80 0.58 -8.93
C ALA A 96 -22.04 0.93 -10.23
N ILE A 97 -20.72 0.74 -10.26
CA ILE A 97 -19.89 1.09 -11.43
C ILE A 97 -20.01 0.03 -12.55
N SER A 98 -20.24 -1.23 -12.20
CA SER A 98 -20.39 -2.31 -13.19
C SER A 98 -21.75 -2.34 -13.89
N GLY A 99 -22.65 -1.38 -13.60
CA GLY A 99 -24.00 -1.32 -14.17
C GLY A 99 -24.94 -2.44 -13.69
N LYS A 100 -24.50 -3.24 -12.71
CA LYS A 100 -25.31 -4.31 -12.08
C LYS A 100 -26.32 -3.76 -11.07
N GLU A 101 -26.14 -2.53 -10.64
CA GLU A 101 -27.08 -1.79 -9.79
C GLU A 101 -27.46 -0.47 -10.45
N SER A 102 -28.68 0.01 -10.17
CA SER A 102 -29.15 1.32 -10.67
C SER A 102 -28.23 2.45 -10.18
N PRO A 103 -27.89 3.44 -11.04
CA PRO A 103 -27.11 4.62 -10.64
C PRO A 103 -27.64 5.33 -9.39
N ILE A 104 -28.97 5.31 -9.19
CA ILE A 104 -29.64 5.89 -8.02
C ILE A 104 -29.32 5.11 -6.73
N ALA A 105 -29.27 3.78 -6.80
CA ALA A 105 -28.90 2.94 -5.66
C ALA A 105 -27.42 3.12 -5.29
N GLY A 106 -26.55 3.31 -6.29
CA GLY A 106 -25.14 3.67 -6.08
C GLY A 106 -24.97 5.01 -5.37
N LEU A 107 -25.75 6.02 -5.76
CA LEU A 107 -25.83 7.32 -5.09
C LEU A 107 -26.35 7.18 -3.65
N GLN A 108 -27.45 6.47 -3.41
CA GLN A 108 -27.97 6.25 -2.05
C GLN A 108 -26.96 5.57 -1.12
N LYS A 109 -26.22 4.58 -1.61
CA LYS A 109 -25.16 3.92 -0.83
C LYS A 109 -23.97 4.86 -0.56
N ALA A 110 -23.63 5.73 -1.50
CA ALA A 110 -22.56 6.72 -1.32
C ALA A 110 -22.92 7.81 -0.29
N PHE A 111 -24.21 8.10 -0.10
CA PHE A 111 -24.74 9.09 0.85
C PHE A 111 -25.35 8.46 2.12
N ALA A 112 -25.30 7.13 2.27
CA ALA A 112 -25.74 6.45 3.48
C ALA A 112 -24.86 6.83 4.69
N PRO A 113 -25.42 6.90 5.91
CA PRO A 113 -24.65 7.19 7.10
C PRO A 113 -23.47 6.23 7.23
N VAL A 114 -22.27 6.81 7.38
CA VAL A 114 -21.01 6.09 7.49
C VAL A 114 -21.05 5.20 8.73
N ARG A 115 -21.23 3.90 8.53
CA ARG A 115 -21.05 2.90 9.59
C ARG A 115 -19.58 2.48 9.58
N ASP A 116 -18.87 2.72 10.68
CA ASP A 116 -17.57 2.09 10.92
C ASP A 116 -17.80 0.58 10.97
N ARG A 117 -17.23 -0.14 10.01
CA ARG A 117 -17.32 -1.60 9.88
C ARG A 117 -16.04 -2.29 10.37
N GLY A 118 -15.14 -1.53 10.98
CA GLY A 118 -13.89 -2.04 11.52
C GLY A 118 -14.06 -2.84 12.81
N VAL A 119 -12.97 -3.46 13.22
CA VAL A 119 -12.81 -4.06 14.54
C VAL A 119 -11.78 -3.26 15.31
N ASP A 120 -11.76 -3.31 16.64
CA ASP A 120 -10.67 -2.70 17.41
C ASP A 120 -9.45 -3.65 17.42
N PRO A 121 -8.38 -3.36 16.66
CA PRO A 121 -7.19 -4.20 16.62
C PRO A 121 -6.38 -4.16 17.93
N LEU A 122 -6.50 -3.10 18.72
CA LEU A 122 -5.72 -2.92 19.95
C LEU A 122 -6.28 -3.81 21.07
N ALA A 123 -7.60 -3.99 21.12
CA ALA A 123 -8.28 -4.85 22.08
C ALA A 123 -8.02 -6.36 21.89
N LYS A 124 -7.53 -6.79 20.71
CA LYS A 124 -7.31 -8.21 20.38
C LYS A 124 -6.02 -8.77 20.96
N GLY A 125 -6.05 -9.98 21.51
CA GLY A 125 -4.87 -10.69 22.03
C GLY A 125 -3.84 -11.02 20.96
N GLN A 126 -2.65 -11.49 21.36
CA GLN A 126 -1.65 -11.97 20.41
C GLN A 126 -2.18 -13.19 19.65
N GLY A 127 -2.18 -13.14 18.32
CA GLY A 127 -2.59 -14.27 17.48
C GLY A 127 -4.10 -14.33 17.20
N GLU A 128 -4.89 -13.46 17.82
CA GLU A 128 -6.34 -13.44 17.62
C GLU A 128 -6.72 -12.89 16.24
N ASP A 129 -7.68 -13.55 15.61
CA ASP A 129 -8.20 -13.14 14.30
C ASP A 129 -8.95 -11.80 14.41
N ILE A 130 -8.72 -10.94 13.42
CA ILE A 130 -9.41 -9.64 13.25
C ILE A 130 -10.51 -9.73 12.19
N LYS A 131 -11.00 -10.94 11.92
CA LYS A 131 -12.06 -11.13 10.94
C LYS A 131 -13.36 -10.51 11.45
N PRO A 132 -14.05 -9.69 10.63
CA PRO A 132 -15.35 -9.18 11.01
C PRO A 132 -16.35 -10.34 11.13
N PRO A 133 -17.37 -10.23 12.02
CA PRO A 133 -18.39 -11.26 12.18
C PRO A 133 -19.11 -11.61 10.88
N ASN A 134 -19.29 -10.62 10.01
CA ASN A 134 -19.87 -10.78 8.69
C ASN A 134 -18.76 -10.86 7.62
N PRO A 135 -18.64 -11.98 6.87
CA PRO A 135 -17.62 -12.15 5.85
C PRO A 135 -17.63 -11.09 4.74
N LYS A 136 -18.78 -10.45 4.46
CA LYS A 136 -18.88 -9.40 3.45
C LYS A 136 -18.11 -8.13 3.83
N ASP A 137 -17.90 -7.91 5.12
CA ASP A 137 -17.21 -6.73 5.64
C ASP A 137 -15.68 -6.90 5.65
N GLN A 138 -15.15 -8.06 5.23
CA GLN A 138 -13.70 -8.28 5.13
C GLN A 138 -13.02 -7.34 4.13
N PHE A 139 -13.76 -6.84 3.13
CA PHE A 139 -13.25 -5.94 2.09
C PHE A 139 -13.82 -4.52 2.24
N THR A 140 -13.77 -4.00 3.47
CA THR A 140 -14.03 -2.59 3.78
C THR A 140 -12.73 -1.82 3.97
N TYR A 141 -12.79 -0.50 3.85
CA TYR A 141 -11.62 0.35 4.07
C TYR A 141 -11.11 0.25 5.51
N GLU A 142 -12.00 0.18 6.49
CA GLU A 142 -11.63 0.10 7.91
C GLU A 142 -10.83 -1.18 8.18
N ILE A 143 -11.37 -2.35 7.79
CA ILE A 143 -10.69 -3.64 8.01
C ILE A 143 -9.37 -3.72 7.23
N MET A 144 -9.41 -3.43 5.92
CA MET A 144 -8.26 -3.66 5.05
C MET A 144 -7.19 -2.58 5.14
N ASN A 145 -7.57 -1.31 5.26
CA ASN A 145 -6.61 -0.22 5.28
C ASN A 145 -6.14 0.10 6.71
N ARG A 146 -7.05 0.16 7.69
CA ARG A 146 -6.75 0.58 9.06
C ARG A 146 -6.41 -0.61 9.96
N ASP A 147 -7.35 -1.50 10.19
CA ASP A 147 -7.25 -2.49 11.27
C ASP A 147 -6.17 -3.54 10.98
N SER A 148 -6.05 -3.97 9.72
CA SER A 148 -4.98 -4.90 9.31
C SER A 148 -3.58 -4.29 9.43
N ALA A 149 -3.44 -2.97 9.23
CA ALA A 149 -2.16 -2.28 9.36
C ALA A 149 -1.76 -2.11 10.81
N VAL A 150 -2.70 -1.69 11.66
CA VAL A 150 -2.48 -1.56 13.11
C VAL A 150 -2.17 -2.92 13.74
N THR A 151 -2.87 -3.98 13.32
CA THR A 151 -2.63 -5.35 13.81
C THR A 151 -1.25 -5.84 13.40
N LEU A 152 -0.83 -5.63 12.14
CA LEU A 152 0.50 -6.00 11.70
C LEU A 152 1.59 -5.22 12.46
N ALA A 153 1.40 -3.91 12.68
CA ALA A 153 2.34 -3.10 13.46
C ALA A 153 2.48 -3.61 14.91
N LYS A 154 1.36 -3.97 15.55
CA LYS A 154 1.35 -4.60 16.89
C LYS A 154 2.21 -5.86 16.93
N HIS A 155 2.08 -6.72 15.92
CA HIS A 155 2.88 -7.94 15.82
C HIS A 155 4.35 -7.69 15.44
N ALA A 156 4.63 -6.65 14.66
CA ALA A 156 6.00 -6.23 14.35
C ALA A 156 6.76 -5.77 15.61
N ILE A 157 6.09 -5.08 16.54
CA ILE A 157 6.67 -4.68 17.83
C ILE A 157 6.96 -5.88 18.70
N ALA A 158 6.00 -6.81 18.80
CA ALA A 158 6.20 -8.06 19.54
C ALA A 158 7.40 -8.86 19.01
N ALA A 159 7.62 -8.81 17.69
CA ALA A 159 8.77 -9.41 17.01
C ALA A 159 10.05 -8.56 17.04
N LYS A 160 10.03 -7.38 17.67
CA LYS A 160 11.16 -6.44 17.80
C LYS A 160 11.73 -5.97 16.46
N VAL A 161 10.85 -5.70 15.50
CA VAL A 161 11.22 -5.16 14.19
C VAL A 161 11.75 -3.73 14.33
N ASN A 162 12.80 -3.39 13.58
CA ASN A 162 13.47 -2.08 13.68
C ASN A 162 12.66 -0.95 13.01
N ALA A 163 11.99 -1.24 11.89
CA ALA A 163 11.13 -0.27 11.22
C ALA A 163 9.90 -0.91 10.55
N PHE A 164 8.80 -0.15 10.58
CA PHE A 164 7.54 -0.53 9.98
C PHE A 164 7.13 0.49 8.93
N CYS A 165 6.88 0.03 7.71
CA CYS A 165 6.46 0.86 6.59
C CYS A 165 5.02 0.57 6.22
N TYR A 166 4.18 1.60 6.22
CA TYR A 166 2.79 1.55 5.78
C TYR A 166 2.64 2.31 4.47
N ILE A 167 2.11 1.62 3.45
CA ILE A 167 1.74 2.28 2.20
C ILE A 167 0.38 2.95 2.36
N SER A 168 0.41 4.26 2.55
CA SER A 168 -0.74 5.15 2.59
C SER A 168 -1.09 5.65 1.17
N ALA A 169 -1.65 6.85 1.06
CA ALA A 169 -1.94 7.53 -0.19
C ALA A 169 -1.91 9.06 0.01
N ALA A 170 -1.42 9.79 -0.97
CA ALA A 170 -1.60 11.24 -1.03
C ALA A 170 -3.08 11.59 -1.24
N ALA A 171 -3.53 12.69 -0.63
CA ALA A 171 -4.80 13.29 -1.01
C ALA A 171 -4.66 13.87 -2.43
N GLY A 172 -5.67 13.68 -3.29
CA GLY A 172 -5.67 14.31 -4.62
C GLY A 172 -5.76 13.36 -5.82
N ALA A 173 -5.84 12.04 -5.64
CA ALA A 173 -6.15 11.16 -6.77
C ALA A 173 -7.63 11.36 -7.21
N PRO A 174 -7.92 11.48 -8.52
CA PRO A 174 -9.28 11.73 -9.00
C PRO A 174 -10.25 10.63 -8.57
N VAL A 175 -11.47 11.00 -8.16
CA VAL A 175 -12.58 10.07 -7.88
C VAL A 175 -12.34 9.13 -6.68
N LEU A 176 -11.39 9.41 -5.78
CA LEU A 176 -11.21 8.60 -4.57
C LEU A 176 -12.24 8.97 -3.48
N PRO A 177 -12.94 7.98 -2.89
CA PRO A 177 -13.82 8.23 -1.74
C PRO A 177 -13.03 8.81 -0.55
N GLN A 178 -13.58 9.80 0.14
CA GLN A 178 -12.93 10.37 1.34
C GLN A 178 -12.60 9.31 2.40
N ARG A 179 -13.48 8.29 2.56
CA ARG A 179 -13.26 7.15 3.46
C ARG A 179 -11.98 6.35 3.15
N TYR A 180 -11.58 6.27 1.89
CA TYR A 180 -10.33 5.61 1.53
C TYR A 180 -9.12 6.35 2.13
N ILE A 181 -9.10 7.68 2.01
CA ILE A 181 -8.00 8.50 2.55
C ILE A 181 -8.09 8.57 4.08
N SER A 182 -9.28 8.80 4.66
CA SER A 182 -9.42 8.95 6.12
C SER A 182 -8.98 7.69 6.86
N THR A 183 -9.39 6.50 6.41
CA THR A 183 -8.99 5.22 7.05
C THR A 183 -7.48 4.97 6.96
N LYS A 184 -6.84 5.34 5.84
CA LYS A 184 -5.37 5.30 5.71
C LYS A 184 -4.71 6.26 6.71
N ARG A 185 -5.24 7.46 6.89
CA ARG A 185 -4.72 8.45 7.85
C ARG A 185 -4.95 8.03 9.31
N GLU A 186 -6.08 7.44 9.62
CA GLU A 186 -6.35 6.84 10.93
C GLU A 186 -5.33 5.75 11.27
N ALA A 187 -4.94 4.92 10.29
CA ALA A 187 -3.89 3.92 10.47
C ALA A 187 -2.54 4.56 10.84
N GLU A 188 -2.13 5.61 10.10
CA GLU A 188 -0.88 6.34 10.36
C GLU A 188 -0.87 6.92 11.78
N ILE A 189 -1.93 7.63 12.16
CA ILE A 189 -2.06 8.26 13.48
C ILE A 189 -2.06 7.21 14.58
N THR A 190 -2.80 6.11 14.40
CA THR A 190 -2.87 5.03 15.39
C THR A 190 -1.52 4.38 15.59
N ILE A 191 -0.80 4.06 14.51
CA ILE A 191 0.53 3.44 14.60
C ILE A 191 1.51 4.41 15.25
N ALA A 192 1.56 5.67 14.82
CA ALA A 192 2.49 6.66 15.37
C ALA A 192 2.24 6.97 16.85
N SER A 193 0.97 7.00 17.29
CA SER A 193 0.61 7.35 18.66
C SER A 193 0.63 6.18 19.64
N LYS A 194 0.29 4.97 19.19
CA LYS A 194 0.22 3.78 20.05
C LYS A 194 1.50 2.99 20.10
N PHE A 195 2.38 3.16 19.11
CA PHE A 195 3.62 2.42 18.97
C PHE A 195 4.83 3.35 18.74
N PRO A 196 5.09 4.33 19.63
CA PRO A 196 6.16 5.30 19.45
C PRO A 196 7.58 4.70 19.40
N GLU A 197 7.78 3.51 19.95
CA GLU A 197 9.03 2.75 19.92
C GLU A 197 9.34 2.15 18.55
N LEU A 198 8.32 1.97 17.69
CA LEU A 198 8.48 1.44 16.35
C LEU A 198 8.76 2.59 15.38
N ARG A 199 9.89 2.52 14.66
CA ARG A 199 10.18 3.51 13.61
C ARG A 199 9.19 3.35 12.45
N GLY A 200 8.14 4.16 12.47
CA GLY A 200 7.10 4.18 11.44
C GLY A 200 7.50 5.01 10.22
N LEU A 201 7.30 4.47 9.02
CA LEU A 201 7.36 5.15 7.73
C LEU A 201 5.98 5.13 7.08
N PHE A 202 5.42 6.29 6.76
CA PHE A 202 4.09 6.41 6.16
C PHE A 202 4.20 6.98 4.75
N ILE A 203 4.34 6.09 3.76
CA ILE A 203 4.58 6.45 2.37
C ILE A 203 3.26 6.87 1.74
N ARG A 204 3.16 8.09 1.21
CA ARG A 204 1.93 8.66 0.67
C ARG A 204 2.09 8.90 -0.83
N PRO A 205 2.11 7.84 -1.66
CA PRO A 205 2.26 7.99 -3.10
C PRO A 205 0.99 8.60 -3.71
N SER A 206 1.16 9.23 -4.86
CA SER A 206 0.06 9.59 -5.77
C SER A 206 -0.42 8.37 -6.56
N PHE A 207 -1.22 8.59 -7.61
CA PHE A 207 -1.60 7.52 -8.53
C PHE A 207 -0.34 6.86 -9.14
N MET A 208 -0.22 5.55 -8.92
CA MET A 208 0.91 4.77 -9.45
C MET A 208 0.53 4.14 -10.78
N PHE A 209 1.45 4.18 -11.75
CA PHE A 209 1.26 3.56 -13.06
C PHE A 209 2.44 2.68 -13.46
N ASP A 210 2.17 1.74 -14.37
CA ASP A 210 3.17 0.90 -15.02
C ASP A 210 2.67 0.45 -16.40
N SER A 211 3.59 0.15 -17.31
CA SER A 211 3.26 -0.34 -18.65
C SER A 211 2.68 -1.77 -18.64
N SER A 212 2.96 -2.56 -17.59
CA SER A 212 2.43 -3.91 -17.42
C SER A 212 0.92 -3.96 -17.12
N ARG A 213 0.28 -2.80 -16.89
CA ARG A 213 -1.17 -2.72 -16.64
C ARG A 213 -1.86 -1.90 -17.74
N PRO A 214 -2.58 -2.57 -18.67
CA PRO A 214 -3.23 -1.91 -19.80
C PRO A 214 -4.19 -0.78 -19.40
N VAL A 215 -4.82 -0.89 -18.21
CA VAL A 215 -5.81 0.08 -17.72
C VAL A 215 -5.17 1.30 -17.05
N THR A 216 -3.95 1.19 -16.50
CA THR A 216 -3.33 2.31 -15.78
C THR A 216 -2.70 3.35 -16.70
N MET A 217 -2.27 2.96 -17.91
CA MET A 217 -1.58 3.86 -18.84
C MET A 217 -2.52 4.93 -19.45
N PRO A 218 -3.73 4.60 -19.95
CA PRO A 218 -4.67 5.62 -20.42
C PRO A 218 -5.11 6.57 -19.30
N LEU A 219 -5.30 6.05 -18.08
CA LEU A 219 -5.66 6.88 -16.93
C LEU A 219 -4.52 7.81 -16.51
N ALA A 220 -3.27 7.32 -16.49
CA ALA A 220 -2.09 8.14 -16.24
C ALA A 220 -1.92 9.23 -17.29
N ALA A 221 -2.15 8.92 -18.58
CA ALA A 221 -2.10 9.91 -19.65
C ALA A 221 -3.18 10.99 -19.49
N MET A 222 -4.42 10.62 -19.15
CA MET A 222 -5.48 11.59 -18.88
C MET A 222 -5.16 12.49 -17.68
N VAL A 223 -4.65 11.92 -16.58
CA VAL A 223 -4.23 12.70 -15.40
C VAL A 223 -3.06 13.61 -15.76
N GLY A 224 -2.05 13.10 -16.46
CA GLY A 224 -0.87 13.86 -16.89
C GLY A 224 -1.23 15.03 -17.81
N LEU A 225 -2.11 14.81 -18.79
CA LEU A 225 -2.65 15.86 -19.66
C LEU A 225 -3.45 16.89 -18.86
N GLY A 226 -4.28 16.46 -17.90
CA GLY A 226 -5.00 17.36 -17.00
C GLY A 226 -4.07 18.24 -16.17
N THR A 227 -2.96 17.69 -15.66
CA THR A 227 -1.95 18.47 -14.92
C THR A 227 -1.17 19.44 -15.80
N ALA A 228 -0.96 19.12 -17.09
CA ALA A 228 -0.29 20.00 -18.04
C ALA A 228 -1.21 21.13 -18.56
N PHE A 229 -2.50 20.85 -18.73
CA PHE A 229 -3.50 21.83 -19.18
C PHE A 229 -3.90 22.88 -18.13
N ASN A 230 -3.53 22.69 -16.86
CA ASN A 230 -3.70 23.68 -15.79
C ASN A 230 -3.03 25.03 -16.09
N GLY A 231 -2.06 25.08 -17.00
CA GLY A 231 -1.39 26.32 -17.38
C GLY A 231 -2.18 27.23 -18.34
N LEU A 232 -3.26 26.77 -18.99
CA LEU A 232 -3.80 27.47 -20.17
C LEU A 232 -5.30 27.83 -20.16
N THR A 233 -6.18 27.15 -19.41
CA THR A 233 -7.65 27.37 -19.56
C THR A 233 -8.40 27.48 -18.23
N GLY A 234 -8.26 28.64 -17.60
CA GLY A 234 -8.73 28.92 -16.24
C GLY A 234 -10.24 29.16 -16.02
N ASN A 235 -11.19 28.48 -16.66
CA ASN A 235 -12.61 28.65 -16.21
C ASN A 235 -13.68 27.58 -16.54
N TYR A 236 -13.40 26.48 -17.27
CA TYR A 236 -14.47 25.56 -17.69
C TYR A 236 -14.52 24.18 -17.01
N PHE A 237 -13.61 23.85 -16.07
CA PHE A 237 -13.49 22.49 -15.50
C PHE A 237 -13.62 22.39 -13.97
N LYS A 238 -14.41 23.25 -13.31
CA LYS A 238 -14.59 23.20 -11.84
C LYS A 238 -15.16 21.87 -11.29
N THR A 239 -15.79 21.02 -12.11
CA THR A 239 -16.36 19.73 -11.63
C THR A 239 -15.35 18.57 -11.63
N PHE A 240 -14.24 18.67 -12.37
CA PHE A 240 -13.14 17.69 -12.34
C PHE A 240 -11.94 18.17 -11.50
N ILE A 241 -11.91 19.46 -11.15
CA ILE A 241 -10.79 20.16 -10.50
C ILE A 241 -11.16 20.46 -9.04
N GLY A 242 -11.22 19.40 -8.22
CA GLY A 242 -11.32 19.51 -6.76
C GLY A 242 -10.21 18.78 -6.02
N ALA A 243 -9.26 18.19 -6.74
CA ALA A 243 -8.22 17.33 -6.21
C ALA A 243 -6.89 17.82 -6.76
N ALA A 244 -5.96 18.22 -5.87
CA ALA A 244 -4.66 18.74 -6.22
C ALA A 244 -4.01 17.96 -7.37
N GLY A 245 -3.46 18.66 -8.36
CA GLY A 245 -2.76 18.08 -9.52
C GLY A 245 -1.47 17.38 -9.12
N VAL A 246 -1.57 16.28 -8.39
CA VAL A 246 -0.42 15.51 -7.91
C VAL A 246 0.06 14.59 -9.02
N LYS A 247 1.29 14.81 -9.46
CA LYS A 247 1.98 14.07 -10.53
C LYS A 247 1.88 12.55 -10.29
N PRO A 248 1.37 11.76 -11.26
CA PRO A 248 1.42 10.30 -11.20
C PRO A 248 2.86 9.78 -11.08
N LEU A 249 3.08 8.75 -10.26
CA LEU A 249 4.38 8.15 -10.06
C LEU A 249 4.48 6.79 -10.75
N LYS A 250 5.68 6.46 -11.25
CA LYS A 250 5.95 5.08 -11.66
C LYS A 250 5.98 4.21 -10.40
N VAL A 251 5.38 3.03 -10.46
CA VAL A 251 5.38 2.09 -9.32
C VAL A 251 6.80 1.72 -8.87
N GLU A 252 7.73 1.62 -9.82
CA GLU A 252 9.15 1.34 -9.55
C GLU A 252 9.79 2.46 -8.70
N THR A 253 9.49 3.73 -8.97
CA THR A 253 9.96 4.88 -8.19
C THR A 253 9.51 4.80 -6.73
N VAL A 254 8.24 4.46 -6.50
CA VAL A 254 7.70 4.32 -5.13
C VAL A 254 8.35 3.15 -4.41
N ALA A 255 8.52 2.01 -5.08
CA ALA A 255 9.15 0.83 -4.49
C ALA A 255 10.61 1.06 -4.12
N GLU A 256 11.37 1.73 -4.98
CA GLU A 256 12.76 2.07 -4.74
C GLU A 256 12.91 3.05 -3.56
N ALA A 257 12.05 4.07 -3.49
CA ALA A 257 12.00 4.99 -2.35
C ALA A 257 11.68 4.30 -1.02
N VAL A 258 10.78 3.31 -1.01
CA VAL A 258 10.45 2.51 0.18
C VAL A 258 11.69 1.78 0.71
N VAL A 259 12.42 1.12 -0.18
CA VAL A 259 13.62 0.35 0.20
C VAL A 259 14.74 1.28 0.68
N GLU A 260 14.91 2.43 0.04
CA GLU A 260 15.88 3.44 0.49
C GLU A 260 15.50 4.01 1.86
N ALA A 261 14.24 4.36 2.09
CA ALA A 261 13.75 4.88 3.37
C ALA A 261 13.90 3.88 4.52
N LEU A 262 13.66 2.59 4.25
CA LEU A 262 13.85 1.54 5.25
C LEU A 262 15.33 1.40 5.65
N GLY A 263 16.24 1.49 4.68
CA GLY A 263 17.67 1.38 4.91
C GLY A 263 18.32 2.62 5.55
N ASP A 264 17.62 3.76 5.60
CA ASP A 264 18.08 5.01 6.20
C ASP A 264 17.43 5.20 7.57
N GLU A 265 18.20 5.04 8.64
CA GLU A 265 17.71 5.11 10.02
C GLU A 265 17.25 6.52 10.43
N THR A 266 17.66 7.55 9.68
CA THR A 266 17.29 8.95 9.96
C THR A 266 15.86 9.26 9.53
N ILE A 267 15.30 8.45 8.63
CA ILE A 267 13.98 8.68 8.04
C ILE A 267 12.91 8.06 8.93
N LYS A 268 11.88 8.87 9.24
CA LYS A 268 10.71 8.47 10.02
C LYS A 268 9.52 9.39 9.71
N GLY A 269 8.32 8.91 9.96
CA GLY A 269 7.09 9.68 9.81
C GLY A 269 6.51 9.63 8.40
N ALA A 270 5.74 10.67 8.06
CA ALA A 270 5.09 10.80 6.78
C ALA A 270 6.09 11.14 5.68
N ILE A 271 5.95 10.49 4.52
CA ILE A 271 6.79 10.71 3.34
C ILE A 271 5.85 11.00 2.17
N ASP A 272 5.79 12.27 1.79
CA ASP A 272 4.93 12.76 0.72
C ASP A 272 5.65 12.69 -0.64
N VAL A 273 4.92 12.95 -1.73
CA VAL A 273 5.39 12.73 -3.11
C VAL A 273 6.76 13.33 -3.43
N PRO A 274 7.11 14.57 -3.05
CA PRO A 274 8.43 15.14 -3.31
C PRO A 274 9.57 14.33 -2.67
N GLU A 275 9.38 13.89 -1.42
CA GLU A 275 10.37 13.10 -0.68
C GLU A 275 10.51 11.69 -1.29
N ILE A 276 9.41 11.10 -1.79
CA ILE A 276 9.46 9.84 -2.54
C ILE A 276 10.36 9.97 -3.77
N GLU A 277 10.22 11.04 -4.55
CA GLU A 277 11.04 11.27 -5.76
C GLU A 277 12.52 11.50 -5.40
N GLU A 278 12.79 12.23 -4.32
CA GLU A 278 14.15 12.44 -3.82
C GLU A 278 14.82 11.14 -3.39
N LEU A 279 14.11 10.30 -2.61
CA LEU A 279 14.61 9.01 -2.14
C LEU A 279 14.88 8.05 -3.29
N ALA A 280 13.99 7.99 -4.27
CA ALA A 280 14.21 7.18 -5.47
C ALA A 280 15.44 7.67 -6.25
N SER A 281 15.61 8.99 -6.39
CA SER A 281 16.78 9.56 -7.05
C SER A 281 18.08 9.26 -6.30
N LYS A 282 18.06 9.29 -4.96
CA LYS A 282 19.19 8.93 -4.09
C LYS A 282 19.57 7.46 -4.27
N ALA A 283 18.58 6.56 -4.29
CA ALA A 283 18.78 5.14 -4.50
C ALA A 283 19.39 4.84 -5.88
N TRP A 284 18.85 5.44 -6.93
CA TRP A 284 19.34 5.26 -8.30
C TRP A 284 20.81 5.69 -8.44
N ARG A 285 21.18 6.83 -7.85
CA ARG A 285 22.59 7.30 -7.85
C ARG A 285 23.54 6.30 -7.17
N LYS A 286 23.10 5.63 -6.10
CA LYS A 286 23.91 4.60 -5.41
C LYS A 286 24.14 3.35 -6.27
N THR A 287 23.29 3.07 -7.25
CA THR A 287 23.46 1.93 -8.15
C THR A 287 24.37 2.22 -9.35
N MET A 288 24.68 3.49 -9.60
CA MET A 288 25.57 3.92 -10.69
C MET A 288 27.03 4.11 -10.28
N LEU A 289 27.31 4.13 -8.97
CA LEU A 289 28.64 4.24 -8.38
C LEU A 289 29.12 2.85 -7.96
#